data_AF-A0A938JZ06-F1
#
_entry.id   AF-A0A938JZ06-F1
#
_cell.length_a   1.000
_cell.length_b   1.000
_cell.length_c   1.000
_cell.angle_alpha   90.00
_cell.angle_beta   90.00
_cell.angle_gamma   90.00
#
_symmetry.space_group_name_H-M   'P 1'
#
loop_
_entity.id
_entity.type
_entity.pdbx_description
1 polymer ?
#
loop_
_entity_poly.entity_id
_entity_poly.type
_entity_poly.pdbx_seq_one_letter_code
_entity_poly.pdbx_strand_id
1 'polypeptide(L)'
;MNWRVAVNGAVLVVAVSASAVNAGVGEGSSRVVDSASVSRRLVSQDARSVLSSIKVEREYKSGYRRSSFVHWSDLDGNGCDAREDVLKRDSVSAPQVDPYRCYVVAGDWYSPYDGTRLSDRTDVDIDHVVALKEAWDSGAWAWGDSQRKAYANDLTDSRTLIAVRDRVNAAKGDKDPSNWMPPLRSYWCTYLGNWISVKARWGLSMDESEYRRIGNLLASDCAGLSIASWSPAPNAAPATTNTTSTTSTTMPKTSTVNTATSTTTTSVAASTGSNTATTTTAGSSATPSSSVAATRDIHPGSFCSPVDALGSYKGTSYVCSKTNAEGTPYAGGRARWRKATN
;
A
#
# COMPACT_ATOMS: atom_id res chain seq x y z
N MET A 1 -54.98 34.78 19.93
CA MET A 1 -54.25 35.92 20.51
C MET A 1 -52.89 36.04 19.82
N ASN A 2 -52.65 37.15 19.13
CA ASN A 2 -51.38 37.47 18.49
C ASN A 2 -50.46 38.14 19.51
N TRP A 3 -49.19 37.72 19.59
CA TRP A 3 -48.13 38.50 20.23
C TRP A 3 -47.10 38.90 19.17
N ARG A 4 -46.97 40.20 18.97
CA ARG A 4 -45.91 40.91 18.24
C ARG A 4 -44.93 41.50 19.25
N VAL A 5 -43.83 42.07 18.73
CA VAL A 5 -42.84 43.00 19.32
C VAL A 5 -41.53 42.31 19.72
N ALA A 6 -40.32 42.75 19.36
CA ALA A 6 -39.83 43.73 18.38
C ALA A 6 -38.32 43.51 18.17
N VAL A 7 -37.83 43.88 17.00
CA VAL A 7 -36.41 43.92 16.62
C VAL A 7 -35.84 45.27 17.06
N ASN A 8 -34.71 45.28 17.76
CA ASN A 8 -33.86 46.46 17.92
C ASN A 8 -32.45 46.14 17.43
N GLY A 9 -32.14 46.62 16.23
CA GLY A 9 -30.79 46.68 15.71
C GLY A 9 -30.04 47.88 16.30
N ALA A 10 -28.76 47.68 16.60
CA ALA A 10 -27.81 48.77 16.82
C ALA A 10 -26.56 48.45 16.01
N VAL A 11 -26.37 49.22 14.93
CA VAL A 11 -25.16 49.25 14.11
C VAL A 11 -24.18 50.21 14.80
N LEU A 12 -23.03 49.71 15.23
CA LEU A 12 -21.95 50.52 15.78
C LEU A 12 -21.03 50.93 14.63
N VAL A 13 -21.09 52.19 14.20
CA VAL A 13 -20.11 52.81 13.29
C VAL A 13 -19.06 53.48 14.15
N VAL A 14 -17.82 52.96 14.12
CA VAL A 14 -16.65 53.65 14.69
C VAL A 14 -15.89 54.29 13.54
N ALA A 15 -15.96 55.62 13.48
CA ALA A 15 -15.07 56.44 12.66
C ALA A 15 -14.10 57.14 13.60
N VAL A 16 -12.79 56.87 13.48
CA VAL A 16 -11.74 57.69 14.06
C VAL A 16 -10.65 57.95 13.02
N SER A 17 -10.39 59.24 12.89
CA SER A 17 -9.52 60.02 12.02
C SER A 17 -8.07 59.55 11.90
N ALA A 18 -7.55 59.58 10.66
CA ALA A 18 -6.13 59.49 10.36
C ALA A 18 -5.47 60.87 10.46
N SER A 19 -4.50 61.01 11.37
CA SER A 19 -3.56 62.14 11.36
C SER A 19 -2.31 61.72 10.59
N ALA A 20 -2.00 62.44 9.51
CA ALA A 20 -0.79 62.24 8.72
C ALA A 20 0.44 62.75 9.47
N VAL A 21 1.44 61.89 9.64
CA VAL A 21 2.81 62.28 10.01
C VAL A 21 3.71 62.07 8.81
N ASN A 22 4.25 63.17 8.27
CA ASN A 22 5.25 63.18 7.22
C ASN A 22 6.63 62.98 7.87
N ALA A 23 7.31 61.88 7.60
CA ALA A 23 8.70 61.67 8.00
C ALA A 23 9.53 61.12 6.83
N GLY A 24 10.45 61.98 6.36
CA GLY A 24 11.83 61.64 5.99
C GLY A 24 12.08 60.59 4.92
N VAL A 25 12.51 61.05 3.75
CA VAL A 25 13.20 60.27 2.71
C VAL A 25 14.47 59.62 3.29
N GLY A 26 14.60 58.31 3.13
CA GLY A 26 15.84 57.56 3.30
C GLY A 26 15.93 56.50 2.20
N GLU A 27 16.86 56.70 1.26
CA GLU A 27 17.21 55.73 0.22
C GLU A 27 17.74 54.44 0.87
N GLY A 28 16.88 53.44 0.95
CA GLY A 28 17.24 52.06 1.24
C GLY A 28 16.80 51.20 0.07
N SER A 29 17.77 50.67 -0.68
CA SER A 29 17.55 49.73 -1.79
C SER A 29 16.84 48.47 -1.28
N SER A 30 15.51 48.49 -1.34
CA SER A 30 14.67 47.36 -1.01
C SER A 30 14.65 46.44 -2.21
N ARG A 31 15.39 45.33 -2.12
CA ARG A 31 15.19 44.19 -3.03
C ARG A 31 13.76 43.73 -2.82
N VAL A 32 12.89 44.09 -3.76
CA VAL A 32 11.60 43.44 -3.96
C VAL A 32 11.92 41.99 -4.33
N VAL A 33 12.02 41.13 -3.33
CA VAL A 33 11.84 39.69 -3.54
C VAL A 33 10.38 39.53 -3.90
N ASP A 34 10.17 39.22 -5.17
CA ASP A 34 8.89 39.05 -5.81
C ASP A 34 8.07 37.98 -5.04
N SER A 35 7.11 38.44 -4.24
CA SER A 35 6.21 37.62 -3.43
C SER A 35 5.21 36.80 -4.27
N ALA A 36 5.37 36.76 -5.59
CA ALA A 36 4.57 35.95 -6.52
C ALA A 36 4.97 34.45 -6.57
N SER A 37 6.00 34.01 -5.83
CA SER A 37 6.49 32.61 -5.89
C SER A 37 6.05 31.70 -4.73
N VAL A 38 5.31 32.19 -3.73
CA VAL A 38 4.80 31.36 -2.63
C VAL A 38 3.31 31.07 -2.80
N SER A 39 2.92 30.65 -4.00
CA SER A 39 1.93 29.59 -4.09
C SER A 39 2.71 28.29 -4.01
N ARG A 40 2.75 27.65 -2.83
CA ARG A 40 3.26 26.29 -2.66
C ARG A 40 2.32 25.36 -3.43
N ARG A 41 2.45 25.36 -4.75
CA ARG A 41 2.03 24.27 -5.63
C ARG A 41 2.62 23.04 -4.95
N LEU A 42 1.78 22.06 -4.62
CA LEU A 42 2.22 20.74 -4.21
C LEU A 42 3.45 20.40 -5.08
N VAL A 43 4.64 20.32 -4.49
CA VAL A 43 5.89 20.32 -5.25
C VAL A 43 5.98 18.95 -5.92
N SER A 44 5.40 18.86 -7.12
CA SER A 44 5.49 17.68 -7.96
C SER A 44 6.81 17.76 -8.74
N GLN A 45 7.60 16.70 -8.69
CA GLN A 45 8.86 16.58 -9.42
C GLN A 45 8.65 15.79 -10.70
N ASP A 46 9.42 16.06 -11.75
CA ASP A 46 9.44 15.21 -12.94
C ASP A 46 9.94 13.80 -12.56
N ALA A 47 9.26 12.75 -13.02
CA ALA A 47 9.58 11.38 -12.66
C ALA A 47 10.99 10.96 -13.10
N ARG A 48 11.51 11.48 -14.21
CA ARG A 48 12.89 11.20 -14.65
C ARG A 48 13.90 11.87 -13.75
N SER A 49 13.60 13.06 -13.24
CA SER A 49 14.44 13.74 -12.25
C SER A 49 14.55 12.91 -10.98
N VAL A 50 13.43 12.38 -10.47
CA VAL A 50 13.45 11.50 -9.29
C VAL A 50 14.18 10.19 -9.61
N LEU A 51 13.90 9.56 -10.75
CA LEU A 51 14.58 8.34 -11.19
C LEU A 51 16.10 8.52 -11.21
N SER A 52 16.61 9.64 -11.73
CA SER A 52 18.05 9.94 -11.78
C SER A 52 18.74 10.07 -10.42
N SER A 53 17.96 10.27 -9.35
CA SER A 53 18.49 10.31 -7.98
C SER A 53 18.63 8.92 -7.34
N ILE A 54 18.03 7.89 -7.95
CA ILE A 54 18.06 6.51 -7.44
C ILE A 54 19.38 5.86 -7.87
N LYS A 55 20.08 5.27 -6.91
CA LYS A 55 21.35 4.60 -7.16
C LYS A 55 21.13 3.34 -8.00
N VAL A 56 21.96 3.14 -9.03
CA VAL A 56 21.95 1.92 -9.85
C VAL A 56 23.02 0.96 -9.35
N GLU A 57 22.62 -0.25 -8.94
CA GLU A 57 23.50 -1.27 -8.35
C GLU A 57 23.07 -2.68 -8.71
N ARG A 58 23.94 -3.66 -8.48
CA ARG A 58 23.54 -5.07 -8.54
C ARG A 58 22.70 -5.44 -7.31
N GLU A 59 21.68 -6.25 -7.54
CA GLU A 59 20.86 -6.83 -6.48
C GLU A 59 21.66 -7.71 -5.51
N TYR A 60 21.31 -7.66 -4.22
CA TYR A 60 21.82 -8.54 -3.18
C TYR A 60 20.80 -9.63 -2.81
N LYS A 61 20.90 -10.81 -3.44
CA LYS A 61 19.86 -11.86 -3.35
C LYS A 61 19.97 -12.78 -2.13
N SER A 62 21.14 -12.81 -1.49
CA SER A 62 21.45 -13.78 -0.44
C SER A 62 20.81 -13.41 0.89
N GLY A 63 20.49 -14.42 1.72
CA GLY A 63 20.09 -14.22 3.11
C GLY A 63 18.68 -13.68 3.35
N TYR A 64 17.90 -13.41 2.29
CA TYR A 64 16.52 -12.97 2.45
C TYR A 64 15.69 -14.00 3.24
N ARG A 65 15.00 -13.51 4.26
CA ARG A 65 13.93 -14.24 4.95
C ARG A 65 12.74 -13.31 5.09
N ARG A 66 11.56 -13.76 4.69
CA ARG A 66 10.32 -12.97 4.83
C ARG A 66 10.06 -12.56 6.28
N SER A 67 10.45 -13.40 7.24
CA SER A 67 10.34 -13.14 8.67
C SER A 67 11.21 -11.98 9.17
N SER A 68 12.22 -11.54 8.40
CA SER A 68 13.04 -10.36 8.72
C SER A 68 12.27 -9.04 8.56
N PHE A 69 11.12 -9.08 7.89
CA PHE A 69 10.18 -7.96 7.76
C PHE A 69 8.94 -8.27 8.59
N VAL A 70 8.97 -7.90 9.87
CA VAL A 70 7.80 -8.02 10.75
C VAL A 70 6.70 -7.12 10.19
N HIS A 71 5.62 -7.71 9.71
CA HIS A 71 4.51 -7.01 9.06
C HIS A 71 3.17 -7.32 9.75
N TRP A 72 2.19 -6.49 9.46
CA TRP A 72 0.89 -6.42 10.13
C TRP A 72 1.04 -6.09 11.61
N SER A 73 1.83 -5.04 11.88
CA SER A 73 1.88 -4.37 13.17
C SER A 73 1.02 -3.12 13.17
N ASP A 74 0.41 -2.83 14.30
CA ASP A 74 -0.21 -1.55 14.62
C ASP A 74 0.90 -0.59 15.08
N LEU A 75 1.42 0.23 14.16
CA LEU A 75 2.52 1.17 14.46
C LEU A 75 2.03 2.53 14.96
N ASP A 76 0.78 2.91 14.68
CA ASP A 76 0.19 4.18 15.09
C ASP A 76 -0.64 4.06 16.38
N GLY A 77 -0.86 2.84 16.86
CA GLY A 77 -1.55 2.53 18.12
C GLY A 77 -3.07 2.71 18.02
N ASN A 78 -3.63 2.67 16.81
CA ASN A 78 -5.05 2.93 16.58
C ASN A 78 -5.94 1.67 16.81
N GLY A 79 -5.34 0.50 17.09
CA GLY A 79 -6.01 -0.78 17.28
C GLY A 79 -6.17 -1.63 16.02
N CYS A 80 -5.72 -1.13 14.87
CA CYS A 80 -5.72 -1.79 13.57
C CYS A 80 -4.28 -2.10 13.17
N ASP A 81 -4.02 -3.33 12.69
CA ASP A 81 -2.75 -3.57 12.04
C ASP A 81 -2.71 -2.92 10.64
N ALA A 82 -1.50 -2.78 10.09
CA ALA A 82 -1.33 -2.17 8.78
C ALA A 82 -2.11 -2.85 7.64
N ARG A 83 -2.43 -4.15 7.75
CA ARG A 83 -3.26 -4.83 6.75
C ARG A 83 -4.70 -4.35 6.84
N GLU A 84 -5.26 -4.32 8.05
CA GLU A 84 -6.64 -3.88 8.27
C GLU A 84 -6.81 -2.41 7.90
N ASP A 85 -5.82 -1.56 8.17
CA ASP A 85 -5.89 -0.16 7.77
C ASP A 85 -5.88 0.04 6.26
N VAL A 86 -5.08 -0.73 5.51
CA VAL A 86 -5.13 -0.65 4.04
C VAL A 86 -6.45 -1.19 3.51
N LEU A 87 -6.98 -2.28 4.07
CA LEU A 87 -8.29 -2.82 3.67
C LEU A 87 -9.41 -1.81 3.93
N LYS A 88 -9.37 -1.07 5.04
CA LYS A 88 -10.31 0.02 5.33
C LYS A 88 -10.15 1.17 4.35
N ARG A 89 -8.91 1.64 4.17
CA ARG A 89 -8.55 2.78 3.33
C ARG A 89 -8.94 2.57 1.87
N ASP A 90 -8.69 1.38 1.34
CA ASP A 90 -8.88 1.06 -0.08
C ASP A 90 -10.26 0.47 -0.39
N SER A 91 -11.13 0.31 0.62
CA SER A 91 -12.52 -0.07 0.40
C SER A 91 -13.27 1.10 -0.26
N VAL A 92 -13.87 0.83 -1.42
CA VAL A 92 -14.66 1.76 -2.24
C VAL A 92 -16.00 2.10 -1.57
N SER A 93 -16.56 1.17 -0.79
CA SER A 93 -17.71 1.42 0.09
C SER A 93 -17.27 1.47 1.54
N ALA A 94 -18.11 2.00 2.43
CA ALA A 94 -17.89 1.88 3.87
C ALA A 94 -17.73 0.38 4.26
N PRO A 95 -16.55 -0.04 4.74
CA PRO A 95 -16.31 -1.43 5.11
C PRO A 95 -17.05 -1.76 6.41
N GLN A 96 -17.40 -3.03 6.59
CA GLN A 96 -17.85 -3.54 7.89
C GLN A 96 -16.64 -3.96 8.69
N VAL A 97 -16.48 -3.40 9.88
CA VAL A 97 -15.30 -3.61 10.72
C VAL A 97 -15.73 -4.14 12.08
N ASP A 98 -15.04 -5.16 12.57
CA ASP A 98 -15.23 -5.65 13.93
C ASP A 98 -14.75 -4.61 14.96
N PRO A 99 -15.56 -4.27 15.98
CA PRO A 99 -15.24 -3.20 16.91
C PRO A 99 -14.11 -3.51 17.89
N TYR A 100 -13.69 -4.77 18.06
CA TYR A 100 -12.68 -5.14 19.07
C TYR A 100 -11.26 -5.26 18.52
N ARG A 101 -11.10 -5.53 17.21
CA ARG A 101 -9.77 -5.74 16.59
C ARG A 101 -9.59 -5.09 15.23
N CYS A 102 -10.49 -4.17 14.87
CA CYS A 102 -10.46 -3.48 13.59
C CYS A 102 -10.48 -4.43 12.37
N TYR A 103 -10.94 -5.66 12.57
CA TYR A 103 -10.92 -6.68 11.53
C TYR A 103 -11.98 -6.36 10.49
N VAL A 104 -11.57 -6.09 9.25
CA VAL A 104 -12.51 -5.83 8.15
C VAL A 104 -13.25 -7.11 7.80
N VAL A 105 -14.53 -7.20 8.13
CA VAL A 105 -15.37 -8.36 7.86
C VAL A 105 -15.86 -8.37 6.42
N ALA A 106 -16.17 -7.19 5.87
CA ALA A 106 -16.70 -7.04 4.52
C ALA A 106 -16.31 -5.68 3.92
N GLY A 107 -16.16 -5.64 2.60
CA GLY A 107 -15.87 -4.42 1.85
C GLY A 107 -16.09 -4.59 0.35
N ASP A 108 -15.83 -3.51 -0.37
CA ASP A 108 -15.80 -3.46 -1.82
C ASP A 108 -14.43 -2.93 -2.22
N TRP A 109 -13.62 -3.69 -2.95
CA TRP A 109 -12.31 -3.24 -3.39
C TRP A 109 -12.23 -3.16 -4.91
N TYR A 110 -11.31 -2.36 -5.40
CA TYR A 110 -10.95 -2.29 -6.81
C TYR A 110 -9.47 -2.59 -6.93
N SER A 111 -9.11 -3.68 -7.61
CA SER A 111 -7.70 -3.99 -7.82
C SER A 111 -7.14 -3.09 -8.94
N PRO A 112 -6.24 -2.16 -8.64
CA PRO A 112 -5.71 -1.26 -9.66
C PRO A 112 -4.85 -1.99 -10.71
N TYR A 113 -4.31 -3.16 -10.37
CA TYR A 113 -3.44 -3.91 -11.27
C TYR A 113 -4.15 -4.54 -12.46
N ASP A 114 -5.42 -4.92 -12.32
CA ASP A 114 -6.17 -5.62 -13.36
C ASP A 114 -7.60 -5.09 -13.56
N GLY A 115 -8.01 -4.08 -12.80
CA GLY A 115 -9.33 -3.45 -12.90
C GLY A 115 -10.48 -4.27 -12.30
N THR A 116 -10.19 -5.37 -11.60
CA THR A 116 -11.23 -6.23 -11.05
C THR A 116 -11.86 -5.61 -9.80
N ARG A 117 -13.20 -5.64 -9.74
CA ARG A 117 -13.95 -5.32 -8.52
C ARG A 117 -14.07 -6.56 -7.65
N LEU A 118 -13.71 -6.42 -6.39
CA LEU A 118 -13.68 -7.48 -5.39
C LEU A 118 -14.63 -7.15 -4.25
N SER A 119 -15.10 -8.20 -3.62
CA SER A 119 -16.17 -8.15 -2.63
C SER A 119 -15.95 -9.15 -1.51
N ASP A 120 -15.26 -10.25 -1.85
CA ASP A 120 -14.74 -11.17 -0.88
C ASP A 120 -13.37 -10.68 -0.42
N ARG A 121 -13.20 -10.56 0.90
CA ARG A 121 -11.93 -10.23 1.52
C ARG A 121 -10.84 -11.26 1.17
N THR A 122 -11.20 -12.53 1.02
CA THR A 122 -10.21 -13.60 0.80
C THR A 122 -9.53 -13.49 -0.56
N ASP A 123 -10.18 -12.80 -1.51
CA ASP A 123 -9.63 -12.53 -2.84
C ASP A 123 -8.74 -11.27 -2.86
N VAL A 124 -8.59 -10.58 -1.72
CA VAL A 124 -7.85 -9.33 -1.59
C VAL A 124 -6.56 -9.52 -0.79
N ASP A 125 -5.46 -9.17 -1.43
CA ASP A 125 -4.16 -9.03 -0.80
C ASP A 125 -3.79 -7.56 -0.60
N ILE A 126 -2.94 -7.31 0.39
CA ILE A 126 -2.24 -6.05 0.53
C ILE A 126 -0.84 -6.25 -0.04
N ASP A 127 -0.58 -5.65 -1.20
CA ASP A 127 0.72 -5.70 -1.86
C ASP A 127 1.61 -4.57 -1.37
N HIS A 128 2.88 -4.90 -1.14
CA HIS A 128 3.95 -3.91 -1.08
C HIS A 128 4.32 -3.57 -2.52
N VAL A 129 4.01 -2.35 -2.97
CA VAL A 129 4.23 -1.95 -4.38
C VAL A 129 5.64 -2.32 -4.81
N VAL A 130 6.65 -1.97 -4.01
CA VAL A 130 7.98 -2.59 -4.05
C VAL A 130 7.99 -3.77 -3.07
N ALA A 131 8.09 -5.00 -3.57
CA ALA A 131 7.93 -6.20 -2.76
C ALA A 131 8.98 -6.30 -1.63
N LEU A 132 8.68 -7.01 -0.54
CA LEU A 132 9.62 -7.15 0.59
C LEU A 132 10.98 -7.77 0.17
N LYS A 133 10.94 -8.75 -0.74
CA LYS A 133 12.17 -9.35 -1.28
C LYS A 133 12.88 -8.40 -2.25
N GLU A 134 12.15 -7.70 -3.10
CA GLU A 134 12.72 -6.66 -3.96
C GLU A 134 13.43 -5.57 -3.15
N ALA A 135 12.81 -5.11 -2.06
CA ALA A 135 13.42 -4.14 -1.15
C ALA A 135 14.71 -4.70 -0.54
N TRP A 136 14.73 -5.99 -0.14
CA TRP A 136 15.94 -6.65 0.34
C TRP A 136 17.05 -6.62 -0.70
N ASP A 137 16.73 -7.08 -1.92
CA ASP A 137 17.66 -7.14 -3.05
C ASP A 137 18.20 -5.74 -3.40
N SER A 138 17.39 -4.69 -3.17
CA SER A 138 17.69 -3.28 -3.41
C SER A 138 18.34 -2.51 -2.24
N GLY A 139 18.80 -3.21 -1.19
CA GLY A 139 19.57 -2.59 -0.10
C GLY A 139 18.98 -2.72 1.30
N ALA A 140 17.73 -3.18 1.44
CA ALA A 140 17.13 -3.40 2.77
C ALA A 140 17.77 -4.57 3.55
N TRP A 141 18.63 -5.37 2.91
CA TRP A 141 19.51 -6.32 3.59
C TRP A 141 20.42 -5.65 4.63
N ALA A 142 20.80 -4.39 4.41
CA ALA A 142 21.66 -3.62 5.30
C ALA A 142 20.90 -2.88 6.41
N TRP A 143 19.57 -2.87 6.37
CA TRP A 143 18.75 -2.18 7.35
C TRP A 143 18.75 -2.89 8.70
N GLY A 144 18.47 -2.13 9.77
CA GLY A 144 18.11 -2.71 11.07
C GLY A 144 16.69 -3.29 11.06
N ASP A 145 16.37 -4.13 12.05
CA ASP A 145 15.04 -4.74 12.20
C ASP A 145 13.92 -3.68 12.31
N SER A 146 14.17 -2.59 13.03
CA SER A 146 13.21 -1.49 13.18
C SER A 146 12.87 -0.80 11.85
N GLN A 147 13.86 -0.64 10.96
CA GLN A 147 13.66 -0.01 9.66
C GLN A 147 12.96 -0.96 8.68
N ARG A 148 13.30 -2.27 8.68
CA ARG A 148 12.51 -3.27 7.93
C ARG A 148 11.07 -3.37 8.41
N LYS A 149 10.84 -3.35 9.73
CA LYS A 149 9.49 -3.30 10.31
C LYS A 149 8.75 -2.03 9.89
N ALA A 150 9.41 -0.88 9.90
CA ALA A 150 8.81 0.38 9.45
C ALA A 150 8.39 0.31 7.97
N TYR A 151 9.26 -0.17 7.08
CA TYR A 151 8.96 -0.36 5.66
C TYR A 151 7.75 -1.29 5.45
N ALA A 152 7.73 -2.42 6.15
CA ALA A 152 6.72 -3.44 5.95
C ALA A 152 5.31 -3.01 6.42
N ASN A 153 5.20 -1.95 7.22
CA ASN A 153 3.95 -1.42 7.80
C ASN A 153 3.74 0.06 7.46
N ASP A 154 4.38 0.58 6.42
CA ASP A 154 4.36 1.99 6.12
C ASP A 154 2.99 2.44 5.57
N LEU A 155 2.22 3.12 6.43
CA LEU A 155 0.96 3.79 6.09
C LEU A 155 1.12 5.30 5.92
N THR A 156 2.31 5.84 6.19
CA THR A 156 2.57 7.29 6.12
C THR A 156 2.63 7.80 4.68
N ASP A 157 2.70 6.88 3.72
CA ASP A 157 2.59 7.12 2.29
C ASP A 157 1.73 6.03 1.63
N SER A 158 0.63 6.43 0.98
CA SER A 158 -0.33 5.49 0.40
C SER A 158 0.22 4.68 -0.78
N ARG A 159 1.40 5.03 -1.30
CA ARG A 159 2.04 4.36 -2.42
C ARG A 159 2.80 3.10 -2.01
N THR A 160 3.08 2.89 -0.73
CA THR A 160 3.85 1.72 -0.25
C THR A 160 3.00 0.45 -0.22
N LEU A 161 1.77 0.53 0.30
CA LEU A 161 0.85 -0.60 0.47
C LEU A 161 -0.46 -0.35 -0.25
N ILE A 162 -0.95 -1.31 -1.03
CA ILE A 162 -2.23 -1.20 -1.76
C ILE A 162 -3.04 -2.50 -1.74
N ALA A 163 -4.36 -2.39 -1.73
CA ALA A 163 -5.25 -3.54 -1.91
C ALA A 163 -5.32 -3.98 -3.38
N VAL A 164 -5.04 -5.26 -3.65
CA VAL A 164 -5.03 -5.85 -4.99
C VAL A 164 -5.65 -7.24 -4.98
N ARG A 165 -5.97 -7.78 -6.16
CA ARG A 165 -6.45 -9.15 -6.29
C ARG A 165 -5.34 -10.15 -5.99
N ASP A 166 -5.63 -11.13 -5.16
CA ASP A 166 -4.70 -12.19 -4.74
C ASP A 166 -3.85 -12.80 -5.88
N ARG A 167 -4.49 -13.22 -6.97
CA ARG A 167 -3.83 -13.91 -8.09
C ARG A 167 -2.94 -12.99 -8.91
N VAL A 168 -3.29 -11.70 -9.03
CA VAL A 168 -2.44 -10.75 -9.77
C VAL A 168 -1.24 -10.36 -8.92
N ASN A 169 -1.41 -10.31 -7.60
CA ASN A 169 -0.31 -10.16 -6.64
C ASN A 169 0.64 -11.36 -6.66
N ALA A 170 0.11 -12.58 -6.70
CA ALA A 170 0.92 -13.79 -6.87
C ALA A 170 1.67 -13.81 -8.20
N ALA A 171 1.05 -13.34 -9.29
CA ALA A 171 1.71 -13.22 -10.59
C ALA A 171 2.86 -12.20 -10.59
N LYS A 172 2.72 -11.08 -9.85
CA LYS A 172 3.80 -10.13 -9.57
C LYS A 172 4.92 -10.81 -8.79
N GLY A 173 4.60 -11.34 -7.61
CA GLY A 173 5.59 -11.92 -6.69
C GLY A 173 6.59 -10.86 -6.23
N ASP A 174 7.88 -11.17 -6.35
CA ASP A 174 9.01 -10.28 -6.03
C ASP A 174 9.60 -9.59 -7.26
N LYS A 175 8.94 -9.65 -8.42
CA LYS A 175 9.45 -9.10 -9.67
C LYS A 175 9.39 -7.57 -9.68
N ASP A 176 10.44 -6.98 -10.23
CA ASP A 176 10.57 -5.56 -10.55
C ASP A 176 9.87 -5.20 -11.89
N PRO A 177 9.76 -3.91 -12.24
CA PRO A 177 9.20 -3.43 -13.51
C PRO A 177 9.86 -3.98 -14.78
N SER A 178 11.10 -4.49 -14.71
CA SER A 178 11.74 -5.15 -15.86
C SER A 178 11.13 -6.52 -16.17
N ASN A 179 10.66 -7.24 -15.15
CA ASN A 179 10.12 -8.59 -15.27
C ASN A 179 8.60 -8.68 -15.12
N TRP A 180 7.95 -7.64 -14.57
CA TRP A 180 6.50 -7.61 -14.42
C TRP A 180 5.94 -6.20 -14.43
N MET A 181 4.82 -6.01 -15.14
CA MET A 181 4.01 -4.79 -15.10
C MET A 181 2.55 -5.18 -14.89
N PRO A 182 1.73 -4.32 -14.25
CA PRO A 182 0.31 -4.56 -14.10
C PRO A 182 -0.37 -4.88 -15.44
N PRO A 183 -1.22 -5.92 -15.53
CA PRO A 183 -1.97 -6.22 -16.74
C PRO A 183 -2.84 -5.06 -17.24
N LEU A 184 -3.39 -4.25 -16.33
CA LEU A 184 -4.15 -3.06 -16.68
C LEU A 184 -3.21 -1.93 -17.11
N ARG A 185 -3.07 -1.73 -18.43
CA ARG A 185 -2.18 -0.72 -19.02
C ARG A 185 -2.48 0.72 -18.58
N SER A 186 -3.73 1.07 -18.34
CA SER A 186 -4.10 2.41 -17.85
C SER A 186 -3.53 2.73 -16.47
N TYR A 187 -3.09 1.72 -15.71
CA TYR A 187 -2.47 1.90 -14.40
C TYR A 187 -0.92 2.00 -14.45
N TRP A 188 -0.29 1.79 -15.61
CA TRP A 188 1.17 1.73 -15.71
C TRP A 188 1.89 2.96 -15.15
N CYS A 189 1.45 4.15 -15.52
CA CYS A 189 2.15 5.37 -15.10
C CYS A 189 1.96 5.66 -13.61
N THR A 190 0.80 5.32 -13.03
CA THR A 190 0.60 5.34 -11.58
C THR A 190 1.51 4.33 -10.88
N TYR A 191 1.59 3.10 -11.40
CA TYR A 191 2.48 2.07 -10.85
C TYR A 191 3.94 2.51 -10.88
N LEU A 192 4.44 3.02 -12.01
CA LEU A 192 5.82 3.52 -12.12
C LEU A 192 6.09 4.71 -11.20
N GLY A 193 5.16 5.66 -11.11
CA GLY A 193 5.26 6.80 -10.19
C GLY A 193 5.36 6.33 -8.75
N ASN A 194 4.52 5.40 -8.33
CA ASN A 194 4.55 4.81 -6.99
C ASN A 194 5.86 4.06 -6.74
N TRP A 195 6.28 3.23 -7.70
CA TRP A 195 7.49 2.43 -7.61
C TRP A 195 8.76 3.29 -7.44
N ILE A 196 8.97 4.27 -8.34
CA ILE A 196 10.08 5.24 -8.28
C ILE A 196 10.06 5.96 -6.93
N SER A 197 8.87 6.37 -6.49
CA SER A 197 8.74 7.12 -5.25
C SER A 197 9.08 6.31 -4.01
N VAL A 198 8.64 5.06 -3.94
CA VAL A 198 8.93 4.17 -2.81
C VAL A 198 10.43 3.88 -2.78
N LYS A 199 11.05 3.57 -3.93
CA LYS A 199 12.49 3.36 -4.04
C LYS A 199 13.29 4.58 -3.57
N ALA A 200 12.97 5.77 -4.10
CA ALA A 200 13.63 7.02 -3.73
C ALA A 200 13.44 7.39 -2.25
N ARG A 201 12.21 7.25 -1.74
CA ARG A 201 11.86 7.58 -0.35
C ARG A 201 12.61 6.73 0.67
N TRP A 202 12.80 5.45 0.36
CA TRP A 202 13.45 4.49 1.25
C TRP A 202 14.95 4.31 0.96
N GLY A 203 15.50 5.02 -0.03
CA GLY A 203 16.91 4.90 -0.41
C GLY A 203 17.27 3.53 -0.97
N LEU A 204 16.32 2.87 -1.64
CA LEU A 204 16.52 1.58 -2.30
C LEU A 204 17.13 1.80 -3.69
N SER A 205 18.09 0.97 -4.06
CA SER A 205 18.68 0.98 -5.40
C SER A 205 17.75 0.37 -6.45
N MET A 206 18.12 0.55 -7.72
CA MET A 206 17.58 -0.21 -8.84
C MET A 206 18.69 -0.98 -9.52
N ASP A 207 18.36 -2.12 -10.12
CA ASP A 207 19.29 -2.74 -11.06
C ASP A 207 19.25 -2.08 -12.45
N GLU A 208 20.23 -2.40 -13.29
CA GLU A 208 20.37 -1.80 -14.62
C GLU A 208 19.16 -2.10 -15.53
N SER A 209 18.58 -3.29 -15.43
CA SER A 209 17.45 -3.71 -16.25
C SER A 209 16.16 -3.01 -15.82
N GLU A 210 15.94 -2.89 -14.51
CA GLU A 210 14.88 -2.13 -13.87
C GLU A 210 14.95 -0.66 -14.29
N TYR A 211 16.08 -0.02 -14.04
CA TYR A 211 16.29 1.40 -14.29
C TYR A 211 16.06 1.74 -15.76
N ARG A 212 16.62 0.95 -16.69
CA ARG A 212 16.44 1.15 -18.14
C ARG A 212 14.99 0.91 -18.57
N ARG A 213 14.33 -0.12 -18.03
CA ARG A 213 12.93 -0.40 -18.37
C ARG A 213 12.03 0.77 -17.97
N ILE A 214 12.19 1.26 -16.74
CA ILE A 214 11.42 2.41 -16.24
C ILE A 214 11.74 3.65 -17.07
N GLY A 215 13.02 3.93 -17.33
CA GLY A 215 13.44 5.08 -18.16
C GLY A 215 12.82 5.08 -19.55
N ASN A 216 12.75 3.92 -20.21
CA ASN A 216 12.10 3.77 -21.50
C ASN A 216 10.59 4.04 -21.43
N LEU A 217 9.90 3.51 -20.42
CA LEU A 217 8.46 3.75 -20.24
C LEU A 217 8.15 5.21 -19.91
N LEU A 218 9.01 5.88 -19.14
CA LEU A 218 8.92 7.33 -18.93
C LEU A 218 9.18 8.11 -20.23
N ALA A 219 9.98 7.59 -21.14
CA ALA A 219 10.22 8.17 -22.47
C ALA A 219 9.07 7.96 -23.46
N SER A 220 8.28 6.90 -23.30
CA SER A 220 7.15 6.56 -24.16
C SER A 220 5.80 6.77 -23.46
N ASP A 221 5.26 5.69 -22.88
CA ASP A 221 3.87 5.56 -22.43
C ASP A 221 3.53 6.51 -21.27
N CYS A 222 4.53 6.89 -20.48
CA CYS A 222 4.41 7.71 -19.28
C CYS A 222 5.20 9.02 -19.41
N ALA A 223 5.33 9.54 -20.63
CA ALA A 223 5.95 10.83 -20.88
C ALA A 223 5.26 11.95 -20.09
N GLY A 224 6.05 12.74 -19.36
CA GLY A 224 5.56 13.87 -18.57
C GLY A 224 4.98 13.47 -17.20
N LEU A 225 5.16 12.22 -16.76
CA LEU A 225 4.77 11.80 -15.43
C LEU A 225 5.41 12.69 -14.36
N SER A 226 4.57 13.30 -13.52
CA SER A 226 4.98 14.05 -12.35
C SER A 226 4.68 13.27 -11.07
N ILE A 227 5.62 13.32 -10.13
CA ILE A 227 5.56 12.62 -8.86
C ILE A 227 5.32 13.65 -7.75
N ALA A 228 4.22 13.50 -7.01
CA ALA A 228 3.97 14.31 -5.83
C ALA A 228 5.05 14.12 -4.76
N SER A 229 5.39 15.19 -4.03
CA SER A 229 6.29 15.14 -2.88
C SER A 229 5.82 14.14 -1.81
N TRP A 230 6.76 13.62 -1.03
CA TRP A 230 6.49 12.67 0.05
C TRP A 230 7.13 13.08 1.37
N SER A 231 6.58 12.57 2.46
CA SER A 231 7.18 12.66 3.79
C SER A 231 8.46 11.82 3.85
N PRO A 232 9.46 12.16 4.69
CA PRO A 232 10.60 11.28 4.93
C PRO A 232 10.18 9.87 5.39
N ALA A 233 10.93 8.84 5.00
CA ALA A 233 10.68 7.47 5.46
C ALA A 233 10.84 7.35 6.99
N PRO A 234 9.92 6.66 7.69
CA PRO A 234 10.06 6.43 9.12
C PRO A 234 11.31 5.62 9.41
N ASN A 235 12.07 6.01 10.45
CA ASN A 235 13.30 5.32 10.86
C ASN A 235 14.35 5.16 9.74
N ALA A 236 14.29 5.97 8.68
CA ALA A 236 15.38 6.03 7.73
C ALA A 236 16.61 6.63 8.42
N ALA A 237 17.72 5.90 8.40
CA ALA A 237 19.00 6.48 8.78
C ALA A 237 19.21 7.76 7.95
N PRO A 238 19.74 8.86 8.53
CA PRO A 238 20.10 10.03 7.76
C PRO A 238 21.03 9.59 6.62
N ALA A 239 20.72 9.99 5.39
CA ALA A 239 21.65 9.83 4.29
C ALA A 239 22.95 10.55 4.69
N THR A 240 23.98 9.79 5.04
CA THR A 240 25.31 10.33 5.24
C THR A 240 25.79 10.77 3.86
N THR A 241 25.70 12.07 3.60
CA THR A 241 26.51 12.74 2.59
C THR A 241 27.96 12.63 3.00
N ASN A 242 28.57 11.48 2.74
CA ASN A 242 30.01 11.33 2.79
C ASN A 242 30.57 12.05 1.56
N THR A 243 30.91 13.31 1.74
CA THR A 243 31.93 13.98 0.93
C THR A 243 33.25 13.23 1.19
N THR A 244 33.52 12.19 0.41
CA THR A 244 34.80 11.49 0.45
C THR A 244 35.85 12.40 -0.21
N SER A 245 36.60 13.13 0.60
CA SER A 245 37.92 13.62 0.21
C SER A 245 38.82 12.41 -0.04
N THR A 246 39.26 12.28 -1.28
CA THR A 246 40.26 11.32 -1.74
C THR A 246 41.58 11.56 -1.00
N THR A 247 41.98 10.62 -0.14
CA THR A 247 43.37 10.47 0.26
C THR A 247 43.82 9.07 -0.08
N SER A 248 44.62 8.98 -1.15
CA SER A 248 45.29 7.78 -1.61
C SER A 248 46.25 7.27 -0.53
N THR A 249 46.01 6.06 -0.02
CA THR A 249 47.03 5.32 0.73
C THR A 249 47.12 3.88 0.20
N THR A 250 48.34 3.56 -0.18
CA THR A 250 48.87 2.40 -0.89
C THR A 250 48.61 1.06 -0.19
N MET A 251 48.24 0.02 -0.97
CA MET A 251 48.18 -1.38 -0.56
C MET A 251 49.56 -1.94 -0.19
N PRO A 252 49.65 -2.86 0.79
CA PRO A 252 50.68 -3.88 0.81
C PRO A 252 50.13 -5.20 0.26
N LYS A 253 50.87 -5.74 -0.72
CA LYS A 253 50.77 -7.08 -1.28
C LYS A 253 51.55 -8.04 -0.39
N THR A 254 50.93 -9.14 0.06
CA THR A 254 51.69 -10.36 0.42
C THR A 254 50.89 -11.61 0.09
N SER A 255 51.53 -12.48 -0.69
CA SER A 255 51.13 -13.83 -1.05
C SER A 255 51.51 -14.83 0.06
N THR A 256 50.72 -15.88 0.26
CA THR A 256 51.25 -17.22 0.59
C THR A 256 50.27 -18.31 0.18
N VAL A 257 50.88 -19.43 -0.20
CA VAL A 257 50.35 -20.63 -0.87
C VAL A 257 50.32 -21.79 0.14
N ASN A 258 49.36 -22.72 -0.04
CA ASN A 258 49.40 -24.20 0.17
C ASN A 258 48.07 -24.69 0.78
N THR A 259 47.59 -25.92 0.64
CA THR A 259 47.63 -27.04 -0.32
C THR A 259 46.79 -28.14 0.34
N ALA A 260 45.90 -28.79 -0.44
CA ALA A 260 45.29 -30.12 -0.28
C ALA A 260 44.64 -30.57 1.06
N THR A 261 43.44 -31.14 1.01
CA THR A 261 43.21 -32.59 0.76
C THR A 261 41.73 -32.95 0.96
N SER A 262 41.27 -33.87 0.10
CA SER A 262 39.95 -34.49 -0.05
C SER A 262 39.40 -35.22 1.19
N THR A 263 38.07 -35.34 1.28
CA THR A 263 37.42 -36.64 1.55
C THR A 263 36.00 -36.72 0.99
N THR A 264 35.76 -37.85 0.35
CA THR A 264 34.57 -38.36 -0.34
C THR A 264 33.61 -39.03 0.65
N THR A 265 32.28 -38.89 0.50
CA THR A 265 31.31 -40.02 0.50
C THR A 265 29.87 -39.60 0.13
N THR A 266 29.48 -39.99 -1.08
CA THR A 266 28.28 -40.72 -1.52
C THR A 266 26.95 -40.75 -0.72
N SER A 267 25.88 -40.43 -1.46
CA SER A 267 24.63 -41.23 -1.66
C SER A 267 23.49 -41.10 -0.61
N VAL A 268 22.16 -41.19 -0.86
CA VAL A 268 21.30 -41.86 -1.86
C VAL A 268 19.90 -41.17 -1.92
N ALA A 269 19.30 -41.21 -3.11
CA ALA A 269 17.88 -41.27 -3.54
C ALA A 269 16.74 -40.39 -2.98
N ALA A 270 16.04 -39.86 -3.99
CA ALA A 270 14.63 -39.58 -4.11
C ALA A 270 13.66 -40.64 -3.53
N SER A 271 12.51 -40.17 -3.06
CA SER A 271 11.25 -40.92 -3.13
C SER A 271 10.08 -39.99 -3.47
N THR A 272 9.49 -40.29 -4.61
CA THR A 272 8.17 -39.88 -5.10
C THR A 272 7.07 -40.48 -4.23
N GLY A 273 6.06 -39.66 -3.88
CA GLY A 273 4.82 -40.11 -3.27
C GLY A 273 3.63 -39.37 -3.87
N SER A 274 3.04 -39.95 -4.91
CA SER A 274 1.69 -39.63 -5.40
C SER A 274 0.66 -40.06 -4.36
N ASN A 275 -0.41 -39.29 -4.17
CA ASN A 275 -1.69 -39.82 -3.72
C ASN A 275 -2.85 -39.08 -4.38
N THR A 276 -3.30 -39.72 -5.47
CA THR A 276 -4.65 -39.92 -6.00
C THR A 276 -5.83 -39.30 -5.26
N ALA A 277 -6.64 -38.60 -6.06
CA ALA A 277 -7.99 -38.15 -5.79
C ALA A 277 -8.98 -39.33 -5.71
N THR A 278 -9.91 -39.28 -4.77
CA THR A 278 -11.09 -40.15 -4.76
C THR A 278 -12.34 -39.33 -4.98
N THR A 279 -12.93 -39.53 -6.15
CA THR A 279 -14.27 -39.12 -6.54
C THR A 279 -15.28 -40.11 -5.97
N THR A 280 -16.33 -39.63 -5.30
CA THR A 280 -17.54 -40.44 -5.06
C THR A 280 -18.78 -39.64 -5.45
N THR A 281 -19.41 -40.10 -6.52
CA THR A 281 -20.73 -39.75 -7.03
C THR A 281 -21.76 -40.75 -6.48
N ALA A 282 -22.85 -40.26 -5.89
CA ALA A 282 -24.18 -40.86 -5.84
C ALA A 282 -25.12 -39.79 -5.24
N GLY A 283 -26.33 -39.49 -5.71
CA GLY A 283 -27.22 -40.26 -6.56
C GLY A 283 -28.54 -40.54 -5.83
N SER A 284 -29.45 -39.56 -5.88
CA SER A 284 -30.92 -39.70 -5.89
C SER A 284 -31.76 -39.65 -4.60
N SER A 285 -32.85 -38.87 -4.78
CA SER A 285 -34.24 -39.08 -4.34
C SER A 285 -34.76 -38.30 -3.12
N ALA A 286 -35.75 -37.46 -3.44
CA ALA A 286 -36.49 -36.57 -2.56
C ALA A 286 -37.67 -37.25 -1.86
N THR A 287 -38.01 -36.77 -0.65
CA THR A 287 -39.39 -36.67 -0.13
C THR A 287 -39.40 -35.57 0.94
N PRO A 288 -40.43 -34.69 1.04
CA PRO A 288 -40.34 -33.47 1.83
C PRO A 288 -40.76 -33.72 3.28
N SER A 289 -39.96 -33.25 4.23
CA SER A 289 -40.39 -33.13 5.62
C SER A 289 -39.82 -31.84 6.22
N SER A 290 -40.73 -31.03 6.74
CA SER A 290 -40.51 -29.73 7.35
C SER A 290 -39.69 -29.83 8.64
N SER A 291 -38.46 -29.31 8.64
CA SER A 291 -37.71 -29.00 9.87
C SER A 291 -36.55 -28.05 9.57
N VAL A 292 -36.56 -26.89 10.26
CA VAL A 292 -35.45 -25.94 10.53
C VAL A 292 -34.52 -25.62 9.35
N ALA A 293 -34.62 -24.39 8.82
CA ALA A 293 -33.74 -23.88 7.78
C ALA A 293 -32.26 -24.18 8.11
N ALA A 294 -31.66 -25.09 7.35
CA ALA A 294 -30.25 -25.42 7.48
C ALA A 294 -29.44 -24.13 7.25
N THR A 295 -28.84 -23.63 8.33
CA THR A 295 -27.97 -22.45 8.27
C THR A 295 -26.82 -22.77 7.34
N ARG A 296 -26.77 -22.12 6.17
CA ARG A 296 -25.70 -22.35 5.18
C ARG A 296 -24.38 -21.87 5.77
N ASP A 297 -23.31 -22.63 5.58
CA ASP A 297 -21.95 -22.12 5.80
C ASP A 297 -21.67 -21.06 4.72
N ILE A 298 -21.41 -19.84 5.16
CA ILE A 298 -21.20 -18.68 4.28
C ILE A 298 -19.83 -18.07 4.53
N HIS A 299 -19.40 -17.21 3.62
CA HIS A 299 -18.27 -16.32 3.84
C HIS A 299 -18.78 -14.89 4.09
N PRO A 300 -18.37 -14.23 5.19
CA PRO A 300 -18.77 -12.86 5.48
C PRO A 300 -18.41 -11.90 4.35
N GLY A 301 -19.32 -10.99 4.01
CA GLY A 301 -19.10 -9.99 2.96
C GLY A 301 -19.26 -10.48 1.52
N SER A 302 -19.23 -11.81 1.28
CA SER A 302 -19.48 -12.38 -0.05
C SER A 302 -20.92 -12.13 -0.50
N PHE A 303 -21.15 -12.14 -1.81
CA PHE A 303 -22.51 -11.97 -2.35
C PHE A 303 -23.43 -13.09 -1.90
N CYS A 304 -24.69 -12.73 -1.72
CA CYS A 304 -25.71 -13.65 -1.28
C CYS A 304 -27.01 -13.44 -2.05
N SER A 305 -27.80 -14.51 -2.08
CA SER A 305 -29.15 -14.54 -2.60
C SER A 305 -29.87 -15.77 -2.02
N PRO A 306 -31.18 -15.70 -1.73
CA PRO A 306 -32.03 -14.51 -1.79
C PRO A 306 -31.73 -13.51 -0.65
N VAL A 307 -32.17 -12.26 -0.82
CA VAL A 307 -32.20 -11.27 0.28
C VAL A 307 -32.98 -11.87 1.45
N ASP A 308 -32.56 -11.56 2.68
CA ASP A 308 -33.07 -12.07 3.95
C ASP A 308 -32.80 -13.56 4.21
N ALA A 309 -32.03 -14.23 3.35
CA ALA A 309 -31.47 -15.54 3.68
C ALA A 309 -30.61 -15.47 4.95
N LEU A 310 -30.59 -16.56 5.71
CA LEU A 310 -29.76 -16.73 6.91
C LEU A 310 -28.59 -17.68 6.63
N GLY A 311 -27.43 -17.35 7.19
CA GLY A 311 -26.19 -18.11 7.07
C GLY A 311 -25.39 -18.07 8.36
N SER A 312 -24.36 -18.90 8.46
CA SER A 312 -23.46 -18.98 9.60
C SER A 312 -22.03 -18.99 9.10
N TYR A 313 -21.15 -18.30 9.81
CA TYR A 313 -19.72 -18.43 9.63
C TYR A 313 -19.05 -18.47 10.98
N LYS A 314 -18.30 -19.54 11.24
CA LYS A 314 -17.61 -19.78 12.52
C LYS A 314 -18.53 -19.58 13.73
N GLY A 315 -19.77 -20.05 13.63
CA GLY A 315 -20.78 -19.96 14.70
C GLY A 315 -21.43 -18.58 14.89
N THR A 316 -21.09 -17.60 14.06
CA THR A 316 -21.76 -16.28 14.05
C THR A 316 -22.85 -16.27 12.96
N SER A 317 -24.05 -15.80 13.30
CA SER A 317 -25.17 -15.68 12.36
C SER A 317 -25.01 -14.47 11.43
N TYR A 318 -25.36 -14.67 10.17
CA TYR A 318 -25.35 -13.66 9.11
C TYR A 318 -26.71 -13.61 8.40
N VAL A 319 -27.08 -12.42 7.94
CA VAL A 319 -28.26 -12.18 7.11
C VAL A 319 -27.81 -11.63 5.75
N CYS A 320 -28.46 -12.11 4.70
CA CYS A 320 -28.26 -11.59 3.36
C CYS A 320 -28.96 -10.23 3.21
N SER A 321 -28.21 -9.14 3.09
CA SER A 321 -28.78 -7.79 3.06
C SER A 321 -28.14 -6.91 1.99
N LYS A 322 -28.92 -5.97 1.45
CA LYS A 322 -28.41 -4.94 0.51
C LYS A 322 -27.74 -3.77 1.22
N THR A 323 -27.80 -3.72 2.53
CA THR A 323 -27.17 -2.68 3.35
C THR A 323 -26.22 -3.30 4.35
N ASN A 324 -25.26 -2.53 4.83
CA ASN A 324 -24.44 -2.88 5.99
C ASN A 324 -25.28 -2.80 7.30
N ALA A 325 -24.63 -2.98 8.46
CA ALA A 325 -25.31 -3.00 9.75
C ALA A 325 -25.86 -1.61 10.14
N GLU A 326 -25.24 -0.55 9.61
CA GLU A 326 -25.59 0.85 9.81
C GLU A 326 -26.65 1.34 8.79
N GLY A 327 -27.13 0.46 7.90
CA GLY A 327 -28.13 0.80 6.88
C GLY A 327 -27.58 1.42 5.60
N THR A 328 -26.26 1.56 5.46
CA THR A 328 -25.62 2.06 4.24
C THR A 328 -25.71 1.00 3.12
N PRO A 329 -26.27 1.34 1.94
CA PRO A 329 -26.34 0.40 0.82
C PRO A 329 -24.97 -0.06 0.32
N TYR A 330 -24.85 -1.34 -0.03
CA TYR A 330 -23.68 -1.85 -0.73
C TYR A 330 -23.65 -1.34 -2.17
N ALA A 331 -22.43 -1.14 -2.70
CA ALA A 331 -22.24 -0.62 -4.05
C ALA A 331 -22.89 -1.55 -5.11
N GLY A 332 -23.62 -0.95 -6.04
CA GLY A 332 -24.31 -1.67 -7.12
C GLY A 332 -25.58 -2.43 -6.70
N GLY A 333 -26.12 -2.19 -5.50
CA GLY A 333 -27.41 -2.75 -5.05
C GLY A 333 -27.40 -4.27 -4.82
N ARG A 334 -26.22 -4.87 -4.74
CA ARG A 334 -26.02 -6.31 -4.54
C ARG A 334 -26.14 -6.66 -3.06
N ALA A 335 -26.79 -7.77 -2.75
CA ALA A 335 -26.91 -8.26 -1.38
C ALA A 335 -25.66 -9.03 -0.96
N ARG A 336 -25.30 -8.93 0.32
CA ARG A 336 -24.15 -9.59 0.93
C ARG A 336 -24.48 -10.16 2.30
N TRP A 337 -23.71 -11.17 2.69
CA TRP A 337 -23.75 -11.68 4.05
C TRP A 337 -23.17 -10.65 5.01
N ARG A 338 -24.03 -10.00 5.79
CA ARG A 338 -23.63 -9.17 6.93
C ARG A 338 -23.96 -9.86 8.24
N LYS A 339 -23.22 -9.54 9.31
CA LYS A 339 -23.52 -10.06 10.64
C LYS A 339 -24.97 -9.71 11.00
N ALA A 340 -25.71 -10.69 11.48
CA ALA A 340 -27.05 -10.46 11.98
C ALA A 340 -26.95 -9.57 13.23
N THR A 341 -27.69 -8.47 13.23
CA THR A 341 -27.88 -7.64 14.42
C THR A 341 -28.94 -8.34 15.27
N ASN A 342 -28.59 -8.66 16.52
CA ASN A 342 -29.57 -9.08 17.52
C ASN A 342 -30.54 -7.93 17.83
#